data_AF-A0A955C1F6-F1
#
_entry.id   AF-A0A955C1F6-F1
#
_cell.length_a   1.000
_cell.length_b   1.000
_cell.length_c   1.000
_cell.angle_alpha   90.00
_cell.angle_beta   90.00
_cell.angle_gamma   90.00
#
_symmetry.space_group_name_H-M   'P 1'
#
loop_
_entity.id
_entity.type
_entity.pdbx_description
1 polymer ?
#
loop_
_entity_poly.entity_id
_entity_poly.type
_entity_poly.pdbx_seq_one_letter_code
_entity_poly.pdbx_strand_id
1 'polypeptide(L)'
;MANFNKVILMGNLTRDPELKYLPSNTAVVEFGLAVNRTWRDQNGQQQEDTCFVDCSCFGRAAETLNQYMSKGKPILIEGRLKYDSWTAQDGTKRSKL
;
A
#
# COMPACT_ATOMS: atom_id res chain seq x y z
N MET A 1 5.55 -10.31 -25.93
CA MET A 1 6.31 -9.09 -25.54
C MET A 1 6.50 -9.12 -24.03
N ALA A 2 7.69 -8.81 -23.52
CA ALA A 2 7.98 -8.85 -22.08
C ALA A 2 7.68 -7.49 -21.43
N ASN A 3 6.92 -7.50 -20.34
CA ASN A 3 6.57 -6.31 -19.55
C ASN A 3 7.12 -6.48 -18.13
N PHE A 4 7.57 -5.39 -17.50
CA PHE A 4 8.08 -5.40 -16.13
C PHE A 4 7.34 -4.36 -15.27
N ASN A 5 6.75 -4.80 -14.17
CA ASN A 5 6.14 -3.94 -13.16
C ASN A 5 6.48 -4.54 -11.79
N LYS A 6 7.41 -3.89 -11.10
CA LYS A 6 7.84 -4.26 -9.76
C LYS A 6 7.99 -3.00 -8.92
N VAL A 7 7.51 -3.08 -7.69
CA VAL A 7 7.62 -2.03 -6.68
C VAL A 7 8.17 -2.66 -5.41
N ILE A 8 9.14 -1.99 -4.79
CA ILE A 8 9.69 -2.34 -3.49
C ILE A 8 9.55 -1.10 -2.60
N LEU A 9 8.89 -1.24 -1.45
CA LEU A 9 8.65 -0.13 -0.52
C LEU A 9 8.98 -0.58 0.90
N MET A 10 9.55 0.33 1.69
CA MET A 10 9.76 0.15 3.11
C MET A 10 9.17 1.33 3.86
N GLY A 11 8.38 1.05 4.88
CA GLY A 11 7.70 2.09 5.63
C GLY A 11 6.94 1.53 6.82
N ASN A 12 6.06 2.34 7.41
CA ASN A 12 5.28 1.97 8.58
C ASN A 12 3.79 1.84 8.24
N LEU A 13 3.12 0.89 8.87
CA LEU A 13 1.67 0.74 8.72
C LEU A 13 0.94 1.97 9.30
N THR A 14 0.04 2.56 8.53
CA THR A 14 -0.72 3.76 8.96
C THR A 14 -1.98 3.42 9.74
N ARG A 15 -2.48 2.19 9.58
CA ARG A 15 -3.65 1.61 10.24
C ARG A 15 -3.44 0.12 10.47
N ASP A 16 -4.22 -0.47 11.37
CA ASP A 16 -4.21 -1.91 11.57
C ASP A 16 -4.65 -2.63 10.29
N PRO A 17 -4.04 -3.77 9.93
CA PRO A 17 -4.47 -4.55 8.77
C PRO A 17 -5.90 -5.06 8.94
N GLU A 18 -6.72 -4.96 7.90
CA GLU A 18 -8.07 -5.51 7.90
C GLU A 18 -8.14 -6.76 7.01
N LEU A 19 -8.27 -7.94 7.62
CA LEU A 19 -8.45 -9.20 6.90
C LEU A 19 -9.91 -9.38 6.45
N LYS A 20 -10.09 -9.63 5.16
CA LYS A 20 -11.37 -9.92 4.52
C LYS A 20 -11.22 -11.19 3.69
N TYR A 21 -12.30 -11.96 3.55
CA TYR A 21 -12.34 -13.12 2.65
C TYR A 21 -13.22 -12.77 1.44
N LEU A 22 -12.68 -12.98 0.24
CA LEU A 22 -13.44 -12.86 -1.00
C LEU A 22 -14.43 -14.03 -1.14
N PRO A 23 -15.47 -13.91 -1.98
CA PRO A 23 -16.38 -15.02 -2.29
C PRO A 23 -15.67 -16.27 -2.82
N SER A 24 -14.48 -16.11 -3.40
CA SER A 24 -13.58 -17.20 -3.82
C SER A 24 -12.84 -17.89 -2.67
N ASN A 25 -13.20 -17.60 -1.41
CA ASN A 25 -12.51 -18.04 -0.20
C ASN A 25 -11.01 -17.64 -0.15
N THR A 26 -10.66 -16.55 -0.83
CA THR A 26 -9.29 -16.01 -0.84
C THR A 26 -9.17 -14.93 0.23
N ALA A 27 -8.22 -15.09 1.15
CA ALA A 27 -7.87 -14.06 2.12
C ALA A 27 -7.27 -12.83 1.43
N VAL A 28 -7.71 -11.65 1.85
CA VAL A 28 -7.22 -10.34 1.39
C VAL A 28 -7.03 -9.46 2.60
N VAL A 29 -5.90 -8.76 2.67
CA VAL A 29 -5.67 -7.75 3.69
C VAL A 29 -5.38 -6.42 3.02
N GLU A 30 -6.07 -5.39 3.48
CA GLU A 30 -5.86 -4.02 3.05
C GLU A 30 -5.14 -3.27 4.17
N PHE A 31 -4.07 -2.56 3.82
CA PHE A 31 -3.30 -1.75 4.78
C PHE A 31 -2.75 -0.52 4.09
N GLY A 32 -2.51 0.54 4.86
CA GLY A 32 -1.83 1.74 4.38
C GLY A 32 -0.38 1.74 4.84
N LEU A 33 0.53 2.23 4.00
CA LEU A 33 1.96 2.36 4.26
C LEU A 33 2.34 3.85 4.17
N ALA A 34 3.09 4.34 5.16
CA ALA A 34 3.75 5.64 5.10
C ALA A 34 5.24 5.44 4.82
N VAL A 35 5.74 6.09 3.77
CA VAL A 35 7.15 6.09 3.37
C VAL A 35 7.68 7.51 3.44
N ASN A 36 8.53 7.77 4.42
CA ASN A 36 9.08 9.11 4.65
C ASN A 36 10.35 9.32 3.84
N ARG A 37 10.51 10.53 3.31
CA ARG A 37 11.71 10.99 2.63
C ARG A 37 12.18 12.29 3.27
N THR A 38 13.41 12.30 3.75
CA THR A 38 14.07 13.51 4.27
C THR A 38 15.19 13.94 3.35
N TRP A 39 15.27 15.23 3.01
CA TRP A 39 16.38 15.79 2.22
C TRP A 39 16.68 17.23 2.67
N ARG A 40 17.80 17.80 2.20
CA ARG A 40 18.11 19.22 2.38
C ARG A 40 17.82 19.97 1.09
N ASP A 41 17.17 21.12 1.19
CA ASP A 41 16.94 22.00 0.06
C ASP A 41 18.17 22.88 -0.26
N GLN A 42 18.06 23.71 -1.31
CA GLN A 42 19.14 24.60 -1.74
C GLN A 42 19.50 25.68 -0.72
N ASN A 43 18.59 26.00 0.22
CA ASN A 43 18.81 26.96 1.29
C ASN A 43 19.40 26.29 2.54
N GLY A 44 19.71 24.99 2.49
CA GLY A 44 20.23 24.21 3.60
C GLY A 44 19.18 23.83 4.65
N GLN A 45 17.89 24.07 4.39
CA GLN A 45 16.81 23.68 5.30
C GLN A 45 16.49 22.19 5.11
N GLN A 46 16.22 21.49 6.22
CA GLN A 46 15.77 20.11 6.18
C GLN A 46 14.29 20.07 5.82
N GLN A 47 13.96 19.28 4.79
CA GLN A 47 12.62 19.03 4.31
C GLN A 47 12.23 17.58 4.57
N GLU A 48 10.97 17.35 4.86
CA GLU A 48 10.38 16.03 5.05
C GLU A 48 9.10 15.91 4.21
N ASP A 49 8.98 14.80 3.49
CA ASP A 49 7.79 14.43 2.73
C ASP A 49 7.38 13.01 3.09
N THR A 50 6.07 12.76 3.19
CA THR A 50 5.54 11.44 3.50
C THR A 50 4.64 10.97 2.37
N CYS A 51 5.06 9.89 1.71
CA CYS A 51 4.26 9.23 0.69
C CYS A 51 3.36 8.18 1.35
N PHE A 52 2.04 8.35 1.20
CA PHE A 52 1.05 7.38 1.64
C PHE A 52 0.67 6.46 0.50
N VAL A 53 0.79 5.15 0.72
CA VAL A 53 0.50 4.12 -0.29
C VAL A 53 -0.51 3.14 0.28
N ASP A 54 -1.62 2.94 -0.41
CA ASP A 54 -2.55 1.86 -0.08
C ASP A 54 -2.08 0.56 -0.73
N CYS A 55 -2.03 -0.51 0.07
CA CYS A 55 -1.53 -1.80 -0.33
C CYS A 55 -2.59 -2.88 -0.08
N SER A 56 -2.64 -3.86 -0.99
CA SER A 56 -3.46 -5.05 -0.85
C SER A 56 -2.59 -6.28 -0.97
N CYS A 57 -2.68 -7.18 0.01
CA CYS A 57 -2.00 -8.46 -0.01
C CYS A 57 -3.03 -9.60 -0.01
N PHE A 58 -2.69 -10.74 -0.62
CA PHE A 58 -3.62 -11.84 -0.89
C PHE A 58 -3.09 -13.18 -0.37
N GLY A 59 -4.00 -14.12 -0.11
CA GLY A 59 -3.69 -15.48 0.30
C GLY A 59 -2.97 -15.57 1.64
N ARG A 60 -2.05 -16.53 1.77
CA ARG A 60 -1.31 -16.80 3.02
C ARG A 60 -0.53 -15.59 3.55
N ALA A 61 -0.02 -14.75 2.66
CA ALA A 61 0.69 -13.54 3.06
C ALA A 61 -0.24 -12.52 3.73
N ALA A 62 -1.51 -12.47 3.32
CA ALA A 62 -2.51 -11.62 3.97
C ALA A 62 -2.82 -12.09 5.40
N GLU A 63 -2.98 -13.39 5.60
CA GLU A 63 -3.19 -13.99 6.92
C GLU A 63 -1.99 -13.73 7.85
N THR A 64 -0.77 -13.92 7.33
CA THR A 64 0.47 -13.67 8.07
C THR A 64 0.59 -12.19 8.45
N LEU A 65 0.32 -11.29 7.51
CA LEU A 65 0.38 -9.85 7.76
C LEU A 65 -0.63 -9.45 8.84
N ASN A 66 -1.87 -9.93 8.76
CA ASN A 66 -2.88 -9.64 9.77
C ASN A 66 -2.55 -10.22 11.16
N GLN A 67 -1.88 -11.37 11.22
CA GLN A 67 -1.53 -12.02 12.48
C GLN A 67 -0.40 -11.28 13.23
N TYR A 68 0.60 -10.77 12.50
CA TYR A 68 1.84 -10.26 13.12
C TYR A 68 2.00 -8.75 13.01
N MET A 69 1.31 -8.09 12.08
CA MET A 69 1.43 -6.66 11.84
C MET A 69 0.30 -5.87 12.52
N SER A 70 0.63 -4.65 12.92
CA SER A 70 -0.29 -3.69 13.53
C SER A 70 0.16 -2.28 13.14
N LYS A 71 -0.70 -1.29 13.37
CA LYS A 71 -0.40 0.12 13.13
C LYS A 71 0.97 0.50 13.72
N GLY A 72 1.74 1.28 12.96
CA GLY A 72 3.07 1.78 13.33
C GLY A 72 4.22 0.81 13.10
N LYS A 73 3.97 -0.49 12.88
CA LYS A 73 5.05 -1.45 12.65
C LYS A 73 5.72 -1.22 11.28
N PRO A 74 7.06 -1.30 11.21
CA PRO A 74 7.79 -1.20 9.95
C PRO A 74 7.65 -2.49 9.12
N ILE A 75 7.53 -2.36 7.81
CA ILE A 75 7.48 -3.48 6.86
C ILE A 75 8.20 -3.13 5.56
N LEU A 76 8.86 -4.13 4.98
CA LEU A 76 9.34 -4.11 3.59
C LEU A 76 8.40 -4.96 2.76
N ILE A 77 7.89 -4.41 1.66
CA ILE A 77 7.01 -5.10 0.73
C ILE A 77 7.59 -5.11 -0.68
N GLU A 78 7.32 -6.19 -1.41
CA GLU A 78 7.54 -6.31 -2.83
C GLU A 78 6.20 -6.61 -3.51
N GLY A 79 5.90 -5.91 -4.60
CA GLY A 79 4.66 -6.05 -5.34
C GLY A 79 4.70 -5.38 -6.70
N ARG A 80 3.55 -4.91 -7.15
CA ARG A 80 3.38 -4.22 -8.44
C ARG A 80 2.37 -3.09 -8.30
N LEU A 81 2.49 -2.05 -9.12
CA LEU A 81 1.46 -1.03 -9.23
C LEU A 81 0.22 -1.60 -9.93
N LYS A 82 -0.96 -1.19 -9.48
CA LYS A 82 -2.22 -1.60 -10.06
C LYS A 82 -3.13 -0.38 -10.18
N TYR A 83 -3.31 0.08 -11.41
CA TYR A 83 -4.29 1.11 -11.71
C TYR A 83 -5.70 0.53 -11.63
N ASP A 84 -6.46 0.98 -10.64
CA ASP A 84 -7.87 0.67 -10.45
C ASP A 84 -8.73 1.81 -11.00
N SER A 85 -9.72 1.46 -11.83
CA SER A 85 -10.70 2.40 -12.39
C SER A 85 -12.09 1.88 -12.08
N TRP A 86 -12.94 2.72 -11.49
CA TRP A 86 -14.32 2.35 -11.13
C TRP A 86 -15.29 3.51 -11.40
N THR A 87 -16.58 3.21 -11.54
CA THR A 87 -17.63 4.22 -11.63
C THR A 87 -18.19 4.45 -10.24
N ALA A 88 -18.13 5.68 -9.75
CA ALA A 88 -18.74 6.07 -8.49
C ALA A 88 -20.27 6.11 -8.61
N GLN A 89 -20.97 6.15 -7.47
CA GLN A 89 -22.45 6.12 -7.42
C GLN A 89 -23.09 7.30 -8.15
N ASP A 90 -22.38 8.43 -8.26
CA ASP A 90 -22.76 9.62 -9.00
C ASP A 90 -22.58 9.50 -10.53
N GLY A 91 -22.13 8.34 -11.01
CA GLY A 91 -21.83 8.08 -12.43
C GLY A 91 -20.45 8.58 -12.87
N THR A 92 -19.66 9.20 -11.98
CA THR A 92 -18.32 9.69 -12.35
C THR A 92 -17.30 8.55 -12.42
N LYS A 93 -16.43 8.57 -13.44
CA LYS A 93 -15.29 7.65 -13.49
C LYS A 93 -14.22 8.14 -12.53
N ARG A 94 -13.83 7.28 -11.60
CA ARG A 94 -12.73 7.48 -10.66
C ARG A 94 -11.62 6.50 -10.98
N SER A 95 -10.40 6.92 -10.66
CA SER A 95 -9.25 6.04 -10.74
C SER A 95 -8.27 6.30 -9.61
N LYS A 96 -7.49 5.26 -9.33
CA LYS A 96 -6.43 5.26 -8.32
C LYS A 96 -5.31 4.37 -8.83
N LEU A 97 -4.08 4.82 -8.66
CA LEU A 97 -2.88 4.04 -8.96
C LEU A 97 -2.42 3.26 -7.72
#